data_AF-A0A8T5N0L9-F1
#
_entry.id   AF-A0A8T5N0L9-F1
#
_cell.length_a   1.000
_cell.length_b   1.000
_cell.length_c   1.000
_cell.angle_alpha   90.00
_cell.angle_beta   90.00
_cell.angle_gamma   90.00
#
_symmetry.space_group_name_H-M   'P 1'
#
loop_
_entity.id
_entity.type
_entity.pdbx_description
1 polymer ?
#
loop_
_entity_poly.entity_id
_entity_poly.type
_entity_poly.pdbx_seq_one_letter_code
_entity_poly.pdbx_strand_id
1 'polypeptide(L)'
;MENKMINSAPALNLKNDFKAYYEISRNIGRMALMPHQTRLKILDRANKELSVNKKDVSNLIDDLIGDDFVYEIAGINYAGNPHEVEELFTTALADYLLRNK
;
A
#
# COMPACT_ATOMS: atom_id res chain seq x y z
N MET A 1 -23.10 13.23 -25.21
CA MET A 1 -22.22 13.88 -24.22
C MET A 1 -22.12 12.93 -23.04
N GLU A 2 -21.17 12.01 -23.09
CA GLU A 2 -21.00 11.02 -22.03
C GLU A 2 -20.22 11.65 -20.88
N ASN A 3 -20.77 11.48 -19.68
CA ASN A 3 -20.26 12.02 -18.44
C ASN A 3 -18.79 11.64 -18.23
N LYS A 4 -17.94 12.66 -18.09
CA LYS A 4 -16.62 12.55 -17.46
C LYS A 4 -16.81 12.01 -16.04
N MET A 5 -16.75 10.69 -15.87
CA MET A 5 -16.49 10.10 -14.57
C MET A 5 -15.00 10.26 -14.27
N ILE A 6 -14.65 11.42 -13.72
CA ILE A 6 -13.45 11.55 -12.91
C ILE A 6 -13.77 10.81 -11.59
N ASN A 7 -13.66 9.49 -11.60
CA ASN A 7 -13.67 8.71 -10.36
C ASN A 7 -12.24 8.61 -9.83
N SER A 8 -11.95 9.55 -8.94
CA SER A 8 -10.84 9.62 -8.02
C SER A 8 -10.41 8.27 -7.41
N ALA A 9 -9.11 8.00 -7.52
CA ALA A 9 -8.26 7.06 -6.78
C ALA A 9 -8.57 5.53 -6.88
N PRO A 10 -7.65 4.72 -7.45
CA PRO A 10 -7.81 3.26 -7.65
C PRO A 10 -7.69 2.39 -6.38
N ALA A 11 -7.71 2.97 -5.17
CA ALA A 11 -7.50 2.22 -3.92
C ALA A 11 -8.58 1.16 -3.62
N LEU A 12 -9.78 1.29 -4.21
CA LEU A 12 -10.94 0.44 -3.92
C LEU A 12 -11.10 -0.78 -4.85
N ASN A 13 -10.40 -0.85 -5.99
CA ASN A 13 -10.44 -2.02 -6.89
C ASN A 13 -9.35 -3.07 -6.56
N LEU A 14 -8.45 -2.77 -5.61
CA LEU A 14 -7.28 -3.60 -5.30
C LEU A 14 -7.64 -4.94 -4.66
N LYS A 15 -8.76 -5.03 -3.93
CA LYS A 15 -9.21 -6.29 -3.32
C LYS A 15 -9.50 -7.39 -4.33
N ASN A 16 -9.83 -7.03 -5.58
CA ASN A 16 -10.15 -7.97 -6.66
C ASN A 16 -9.11 -7.96 -7.78
N ASP A 17 -8.04 -7.17 -7.66
CA ASP A 17 -6.98 -7.07 -8.65
C ASP A 17 -5.75 -7.85 -8.16
N PHE A 18 -5.68 -9.11 -8.60
CA PHE A 18 -4.57 -10.01 -8.28
C PHE A 18 -3.20 -9.44 -8.66
N LYS A 19 -3.12 -8.68 -9.75
CA LYS A 19 -1.85 -8.07 -10.19
C LYS A 19 -1.44 -6.97 -9.22
N ALA A 20 -2.38 -6.11 -8.83
CA ALA A 20 -2.11 -5.03 -7.91
C ALA A 20 -1.72 -5.56 -6.52
N TYR A 21 -2.43 -6.58 -6.03
CA TYR A 21 -2.08 -7.28 -4.80
C TYR A 21 -0.63 -7.80 -4.84
N TYR A 22 -0.26 -8.53 -5.90
CA TYR A 22 1.11 -9.06 -6.05
C TYR A 22 2.17 -7.93 -6.15
N GLU A 23 1.86 -6.83 -6.82
CA GLU A 23 2.74 -5.67 -6.91
C GLU A 23 2.94 -4.98 -5.56
N ILE A 24 1.88 -4.85 -4.75
CA ILE A 24 1.96 -4.31 -3.40
C ILE A 24 2.81 -5.23 -2.52
N SER A 25 2.57 -6.54 -2.56
CA SER A 25 3.36 -7.52 -1.78
C SER A 25 4.85 -7.44 -2.08
N ARG A 26 5.24 -7.37 -3.36
CA ARG A 26 6.66 -7.14 -3.73
C ARG A 26 7.16 -5.78 -3.27
N ASN A 27 6.31 -4.75 -3.29
CA ASN A 27 6.69 -3.41 -2.86
C ASN A 27 6.97 -3.35 -1.36
N ILE A 28 6.27 -4.14 -0.54
CA ILE A 28 6.53 -4.27 0.90
C ILE A 28 7.97 -4.71 1.13
N GLY A 29 8.44 -5.75 0.43
CA GLY A 29 9.84 -6.20 0.50
C GLY A 29 10.84 -5.09 0.13
N ARG A 30 10.52 -4.25 -0.86
CA ARG A 30 11.34 -3.08 -1.21
C ARG A 30 11.35 -2.05 -0.09
N MET A 31 10.20 -1.75 0.50
CA MET A 31 10.10 -0.78 1.61
C MET A 31 10.86 -1.24 2.85
N ALA A 32 10.95 -2.56 3.09
CA ALA A 32 11.68 -3.11 4.23
C ALA A 32 13.19 -2.82 4.13
N LEU A 33 13.71 -2.76 2.91
CA LEU A 33 15.11 -2.41 2.62
C LEU A 33 15.36 -0.89 2.50
N MET A 34 14.30 -0.07 2.45
CA MET A 34 14.44 1.38 2.36
C MET A 34 14.69 2.00 3.74
N PRO A 35 15.52 3.07 3.82
CA PRO A 35 15.65 3.86 5.03
C PRO A 35 14.30 4.45 5.47
N HIS A 36 14.03 4.47 6.79
CA HIS A 36 12.78 4.99 7.34
C HIS A 36 12.49 6.45 6.91
N GLN A 37 13.51 7.32 6.86
CA GLN A 37 13.33 8.69 6.37
C GLN A 37 12.84 8.77 4.92
N THR A 38 13.19 7.80 4.08
CA THR A 38 12.71 7.72 2.70
C THR A 38 11.23 7.32 2.68
N ARG A 39 10.84 6.36 3.53
CA ARG A 39 9.43 5.95 3.69
C ARG A 39 8.54 7.10 4.16
N LEU A 40 9.01 7.90 5.13
CA LEU A 40 8.27 9.09 5.58
C LEU A 40 8.03 10.12 4.46
N LYS A 41 9.00 10.32 3.56
CA LYS A 41 8.83 11.21 2.40
C LYS A 41 7.76 10.69 1.43
N ILE A 42 7.68 9.37 1.24
CA ILE A 42 6.63 8.74 0.42
C ILE A 42 5.26 8.99 1.06
N LEU A 43 5.13 8.76 2.37
CA LEU A 43 3.88 8.99 3.11
C LEU A 43 3.46 10.47 3.08
N ASP A 44 4.38 11.40 3.29
CA ASP A 44 4.11 12.84 3.20
C ASP A 44 3.62 13.23 1.79
N ARG A 45 4.27 12.72 0.75
CA ARG A 45 3.86 12.94 -0.64
C ARG A 45 2.47 12.34 -0.91
N ALA A 46 2.21 11.12 -0.44
CA ALA A 46 0.92 10.47 -0.56
C ALA A 46 -0.19 11.30 0.11
N ASN A 47 0.02 11.78 1.34
CA ASN A 47 -0.95 12.61 2.05
C ASN A 47 -1.28 13.92 1.33
N LYS A 48 -0.33 14.49 0.57
CA LYS A 48 -0.52 15.72 -0.19
C LYS A 48 -1.24 15.51 -1.52
N GLU A 49 -0.94 14.39 -2.18
CA GLU A 49 -1.35 14.21 -3.57
C GLU A 49 -2.42 13.13 -3.80
N LEU A 50 -2.72 12.29 -2.80
CA LEU A 50 -3.76 11.26 -2.89
C LEU A 50 -4.98 11.68 -2.09
N SER A 51 -6.15 11.59 -2.72
CA SER A 51 -7.43 11.63 -2.01
C SER A 51 -7.94 10.20 -1.90
N VAL A 52 -7.71 9.57 -0.75
CA VAL A 52 -8.12 8.20 -0.46
C VAL A 52 -9.02 8.15 0.77
N ASN A 53 -9.97 7.23 0.76
CA ASN A 53 -10.75 6.92 1.94
C ASN A 53 -9.87 6.17 2.96
N LYS A 54 -9.61 6.80 4.11
CA LYS A 54 -8.76 6.23 5.17
C LYS A 54 -9.28 4.88 5.69
N LYS A 55 -10.60 4.67 5.74
CA LYS A 55 -11.18 3.41 6.20
C LYS A 55 -10.89 2.28 5.22
N ASP A 56 -10.99 2.55 3.92
CA ASP A 56 -10.73 1.53 2.89
C ASP A 56 -9.24 1.18 2.84
N VAL A 57 -8.37 2.18 3.01
CA VAL A 57 -6.93 1.96 3.18
C VAL A 57 -6.65 1.09 4.40
N SER A 58 -7.19 1.44 5.57
CA SER A 58 -7.00 0.66 6.80
C SER A 58 -7.44 -0.80 6.62
N ASN A 59 -8.63 -1.03 6.07
CA ASN A 59 -9.13 -2.38 5.85
C ASN A 59 -8.24 -3.19 4.91
N LEU A 60 -7.70 -2.57 3.85
CA LEU A 60 -6.78 -3.25 2.93
C LEU A 60 -5.44 -3.57 3.60
N ILE A 61 -4.94 -2.67 4.44
CA ILE A 61 -3.72 -2.91 5.21
C ILE A 61 -3.91 -4.08 6.16
N ASP A 62 -5.03 -4.13 6.89
CA ASP A 62 -5.36 -5.24 7.78
C ASP A 62 -5.44 -6.58 7.02
N ASP A 63 -6.10 -6.58 5.85
CA ASP A 63 -6.19 -7.76 4.99
C ASP A 63 -4.79 -8.24 4.53
N LEU A 64 -3.91 -7.32 4.14
CA LEU A 64 -2.54 -7.65 3.70
C LEU A 64 -1.69 -8.17 4.87
N ILE A 65 -1.80 -7.55 6.05
CA ILE A 65 -1.04 -7.95 7.24
C ILE A 65 -1.43 -9.35 7.72
N GLY A 66 -2.70 -9.73 7.55
CA GLY A 66 -3.21 -11.04 7.96
C GLY A 66 -2.92 -12.18 6.99
N ASP A 67 -2.27 -11.92 5.86
CA ASP A 67 -2.10 -12.90 4.78
C ASP A 67 -0.63 -13.34 4.64
N ASP A 68 -0.34 -14.57 5.05
CA ASP A 68 1.00 -15.19 4.98
C ASP A 68 1.60 -15.16 3.57
N PHE A 69 0.77 -15.20 2.52
CA PHE A 69 1.24 -15.15 1.14
C PHE A 69 1.86 -13.79 0.78
N VAL A 70 1.42 -12.71 1.43
CA VAL A 70 2.04 -11.39 1.28
C VAL A 70 3.49 -11.42 1.77
N TYR A 71 3.74 -12.04 2.93
CA TYR A 71 5.07 -12.15 3.52
C TYR A 71 5.98 -13.03 2.67
N GLU A 72 5.46 -14.13 2.14
CA GLU A 72 6.18 -15.01 1.21
C GLU A 72 6.64 -14.24 -0.04
N ILE A 73 5.72 -13.50 -0.69
CA ILE A 73 6.05 -12.68 -1.87
C ILE A 73 7.03 -11.55 -1.51
N ALA A 74 6.82 -10.90 -0.37
CA ALA A 74 7.68 -9.82 0.10
C ALA A 74 9.09 -10.31 0.49
N GLY A 75 9.26 -11.61 0.74
CA GLY A 75 10.52 -12.19 1.18
C GLY A 75 10.94 -11.69 2.56
N ILE A 76 9.97 -11.38 3.42
CA ILE A 76 10.21 -10.86 4.77
C ILE A 76 9.62 -11.84 5.80
N ASN A 77 10.26 -11.94 6.95
CA ASN A 77 9.73 -12.70 8.07
C ASN A 77 9.58 -11.74 9.25
N TYR A 78 8.38 -11.18 9.42
CA TYR A 78 8.13 -10.15 10.43
C TYR A 78 7.56 -10.78 11.71
N ALA A 79 8.45 -11.15 12.63
CA ALA A 79 8.14 -11.42 14.03
C ALA A 79 8.32 -10.15 14.91
N GLY A 80 8.01 -8.98 14.36
CA GLY A 80 8.40 -7.67 14.88
C GLY A 80 7.27 -6.86 15.56
N ASN A 81 7.54 -5.57 15.78
CA ASN A 81 6.59 -4.62 16.37
C ASN A 81 5.39 -4.39 15.43
N PRO A 82 4.13 -4.60 15.87
CA PRO A 82 2.95 -4.40 15.04
C PRO A 82 2.88 -3.03 14.38
N HIS A 83 3.35 -1.98 15.06
CA HIS A 83 3.35 -0.62 14.51
C HIS A 83 4.31 -0.47 13.32
N GLU A 84 5.47 -1.12 13.37
CA GLU A 84 6.44 -1.09 12.27
C GLU A 84 5.92 -1.87 11.05
N VAL A 85 5.18 -2.96 11.30
CA VAL A 85 4.50 -3.73 10.24
C VAL A 85 3.45 -2.86 9.55
N GLU A 86 2.58 -2.20 10.33
CA GLU A 86 1.54 -1.33 9.79
C GLU A 86 2.13 -0.16 8.97
N GLU A 87 3.17 0.51 9.48
CA GLU A 87 3.86 1.60 8.76
C GLU A 87 4.45 1.10 7.43
N LEU A 88 5.08 -0.07 7.45
CA LEU A 88 5.72 -0.65 6.28
C LEU A 88 4.71 -0.92 5.17
N PHE A 89 3.61 -1.58 5.52
CA PHE A 89 2.54 -1.93 4.58
C PHE A 89 1.83 -0.69 4.07
N THR A 90 1.56 0.28 4.95
CA THR A 90 0.96 1.57 4.58
C THR A 90 1.85 2.33 3.59
N THR A 91 3.16 2.33 3.82
CA THR A 91 4.12 2.98 2.89
C THR A 91 4.13 2.28 1.54
N ALA A 92 4.11 0.95 1.52
CA ALA A 92 4.13 0.18 0.27
C ALA A 92 2.87 0.43 -0.58
N LEU A 93 1.71 0.49 0.06
CA LEU A 93 0.45 0.86 -0.60
C LEU A 93 0.46 2.30 -1.09
N ALA A 94 0.95 3.24 -0.27
CA ALA A 94 1.07 4.65 -0.63
C ALA A 94 1.96 4.84 -1.87
N ASP A 95 3.15 4.21 -1.91
CA ASP A 95 4.04 4.24 -3.08
C ASP A 95 3.37 3.61 -4.32
N TYR A 96 2.70 2.47 -4.16
CA TYR A 96 1.97 1.84 -5.25
C TYR A 96 0.91 2.78 -5.84
N LEU A 97 0.09 3.40 -4.99
CA LEU A 97 -0.95 4.34 -5.41
C LEU A 97 -0.36 5.59 -6.06
N LEU A 98 0.77 6.10 -5.58
CA LEU A 98 1.48 7.22 -6.19
C LEU A 98 1.99 6.90 -7.60
N ARG A 99 2.43 5.66 -7.85
CA ARG A 99 2.95 5.22 -9.15
C ARG A 99 1.86 4.92 -10.18
N ASN A 100 0.63 4.62 -9.74
CA ASN A 100 -0.48 4.19 -10.59
C ASN A 100 -1.64 5.21 -10.64
N LYS A 101 -1.31 6.50 -10.49
CA LYS A 101 -2.27 7.61 -10.66
C LYS A 101 -2.64 7.84 -12.12
#